data_AF-A0A6L5PJV6-F1
#
_entry.id   AF-A0A6L5PJV6-F1
#
_cell.length_a   1.000
_cell.length_b   1.000
_cell.length_c   1.000
_cell.angle_alpha   90.00
_cell.angle_beta   90.00
_cell.angle_gamma   90.00
#
_symmetry.space_group_name_H-M   'P 1'
#
loop_
_entity.id
_entity.type
_entity.pdbx_description
1 polymer ?
#
loop_
_entity_poly.entity_id
_entity_poly.type
_entity_poly.pdbx_seq_one_letter_code
_entity_poly.pdbx_strand_id
1 'polypeptide(L)'
;MKKVILAALMASTLTACAGTGRMLSYGTELSDAVVRMGPAAFSVYIHPSENTLMLQRRISQTSNSDGPQLIKIAAQTFLDPVGCMAGPASMLSAGTWETSFTCPSDIDIRALAQQQRASLQGGAPIHR
;
A
#
# COMPACT_ATOMS: atom_id res chain seq x y z
N MET A 1 22.58 -42.20 -21.46
CA MET A 1 22.25 -41.38 -20.27
C MET A 1 22.92 -40.01 -20.42
N LYS A 2 22.18 -38.92 -20.72
CA LYS A 2 22.62 -37.50 -20.62
C LYS A 2 21.65 -36.58 -21.36
N LYS A 3 20.50 -36.23 -20.75
CA LYS A 3 19.65 -35.08 -21.17
C LYS A 3 18.76 -34.62 -20.00
N VAL A 4 19.35 -34.19 -18.87
CA VAL A 4 18.57 -33.58 -17.77
C VAL A 4 19.38 -32.48 -17.10
N ILE A 5 19.89 -31.50 -17.86
CA ILE A 5 20.50 -30.30 -17.27
C ILE A 5 20.25 -29.11 -18.20
N LEU A 6 19.00 -28.65 -18.35
CA LEU A 6 18.74 -27.37 -19.04
C LEU A 6 17.41 -26.69 -18.66
N ALA A 7 16.86 -26.97 -17.47
CA ALA A 7 15.56 -26.42 -17.03
C ALA A 7 15.63 -25.60 -15.72
N ALA A 8 16.82 -25.37 -15.16
CA ALA A 8 16.97 -24.72 -13.85
C ALA A 8 17.31 -23.21 -13.90
N LEU A 9 17.56 -22.64 -15.09
CA LEU A 9 18.01 -21.26 -15.24
C LEU A 9 16.89 -20.23 -15.54
N MET A 10 15.65 -20.67 -15.72
CA MET A 10 14.51 -19.77 -16.02
C MET A 10 13.62 -19.44 -14.81
N ALA A 11 13.86 -20.04 -13.64
CA ALA A 11 13.00 -19.83 -12.46
C ALA A 11 13.39 -18.60 -11.61
N SER A 12 14.60 -18.05 -11.78
CA SER A 12 15.15 -17.00 -10.91
C SER A 12 14.90 -15.56 -11.37
N THR A 13 14.30 -15.34 -12.55
CA THR A 13 13.95 -13.99 -13.05
C THR A 13 12.51 -13.58 -12.77
N LEU A 14 11.65 -14.47 -12.26
CA LEU A 14 10.22 -14.17 -12.04
C LEU A 14 9.91 -13.53 -10.68
N THR A 15 10.76 -13.70 -9.67
CA THR A 15 10.48 -13.19 -8.32
C THR A 15 10.59 -11.67 -8.23
N ALA A 16 11.44 -11.03 -9.03
CA ALA A 16 11.53 -9.56 -9.09
C ALA A 16 10.36 -8.92 -9.87
N CYS A 17 9.74 -9.64 -10.81
CA CYS A 17 8.60 -9.13 -11.58
C CYS A 17 7.30 -9.12 -10.77
N ALA A 18 7.18 -9.95 -9.72
CA ALA A 18 5.96 -10.05 -8.92
C ALA A 18 5.67 -8.75 -8.15
N GLY A 19 6.68 -8.13 -7.53
CA GLY A 19 6.52 -6.88 -6.77
C GLY A 19 6.16 -5.68 -7.66
N THR A 20 6.89 -5.51 -8.77
CA THR A 20 6.60 -4.43 -9.74
C THR A 20 5.23 -4.59 -10.38
N GLY A 21 4.84 -5.82 -10.74
CA GLY A 21 3.50 -6.12 -11.25
C GLY A 21 2.42 -5.77 -10.23
N ARG A 22 2.65 -6.05 -8.94
CA ARG A 22 1.73 -5.69 -7.86
C ARG A 22 1.61 -4.19 -7.65
N MET A 23 2.69 -3.44 -7.73
CA MET A 23 2.61 -1.96 -7.65
C MET A 23 1.81 -1.37 -8.81
N LEU A 24 1.97 -1.91 -10.03
CA LEU A 24 1.23 -1.47 -11.21
C LEU A 24 -0.28 -1.74 -11.12
N SER A 25 -0.73 -2.71 -10.30
CA SER A 25 -2.16 -2.98 -10.13
C SER A 25 -2.89 -1.90 -9.33
N TYR A 26 -2.16 -1.01 -8.64
CA TYR A 26 -2.70 0.21 -8.03
C TYR A 26 -2.88 1.35 -9.06
N GLY A 27 -2.45 1.16 -10.30
CA GLY A 27 -2.51 2.17 -11.36
C GLY A 27 -1.35 3.17 -11.34
N THR A 28 -1.47 4.20 -12.18
CA THR A 28 -0.46 5.26 -12.33
C THR A 28 -0.94 6.62 -11.82
N GLU A 29 -2.06 6.65 -11.08
CA GLU A 29 -2.64 7.87 -10.55
C GLU A 29 -1.81 8.48 -9.41
N LEU A 30 -2.12 9.73 -9.07
CA LEU A 30 -1.67 10.35 -7.83
C LEU A 30 -2.20 9.55 -6.62
N SER A 31 -1.47 9.59 -5.51
CA SER A 31 -1.91 8.98 -4.26
C SER A 31 -3.30 9.45 -3.84
N ASP A 32 -4.14 8.54 -3.36
CA ASP A 32 -5.49 8.86 -2.89
C ASP A 32 -5.48 9.71 -1.61
N ALA A 33 -4.49 9.48 -0.75
CA ALA A 33 -4.37 10.20 0.52
C ALA A 33 -2.92 10.38 0.97
N VAL A 34 -2.73 11.23 1.98
CA VAL A 34 -1.48 11.40 2.70
C VAL A 34 -1.72 11.19 4.19
N VAL A 35 -0.94 10.31 4.81
CA VAL A 35 -0.94 10.13 6.26
C VAL A 35 0.34 10.72 6.83
N ARG A 36 0.20 11.63 7.79
CA ARG A 36 1.33 12.22 8.53
C ARG A 36 1.44 11.57 9.90
N MET A 37 2.60 11.00 10.21
CA MET A 37 2.90 10.39 11.51
C MET A 37 4.17 11.04 12.09
N GLY A 38 3.97 12.13 12.83
CA GLY A 38 5.08 12.92 13.37
C GLY A 38 6.00 13.42 12.24
N PRO A 39 7.29 13.07 12.23
CA PRO A 39 8.20 13.46 11.16
C PRO A 39 8.01 12.64 9.88
N ALA A 40 7.23 11.56 9.87
CA ALA A 40 7.03 10.71 8.70
C ALA A 40 5.76 11.10 7.91
N ALA A 41 5.80 10.99 6.58
CA ALA A 41 4.62 11.11 5.72
C ALA A 41 4.56 9.98 4.69
N PHE A 42 3.38 9.37 4.58
CA PHE A 42 3.09 8.25 3.68
C PHE A 42 2.04 8.66 2.67
N SER A 43 2.33 8.44 1.40
CA SER A 43 1.32 8.42 0.34
C SER A 43 0.58 7.09 0.42
N VAL A 44 -0.75 7.16 0.44
CA VAL A 44 -1.64 5.99 0.47
C VAL A 44 -2.33 5.86 -0.88
N TYR A 45 -2.35 4.64 -1.40
CA TYR A 45 -3.04 4.25 -2.63
C TYR A 45 -4.00 3.12 -2.29
N ILE A 46 -5.25 3.24 -2.69
CA ILE A 46 -6.28 2.23 -2.47
C ILE A 46 -6.32 1.32 -3.69
N HIS A 47 -6.26 0.00 -3.48
CA HIS A 47 -6.34 -0.92 -4.62
C HIS A 47 -7.72 -0.80 -5.28
N PRO A 48 -7.81 -0.74 -6.62
CA PRO A 48 -9.06 -0.48 -7.33
C PRO A 48 -10.12 -1.58 -7.13
N SER A 49 -9.69 -2.82 -6.88
CA SER A 49 -10.57 -4.00 -6.79
C SER A 49 -10.40 -4.86 -5.55
N GLU A 50 -9.34 -4.65 -4.76
CA GLU A 50 -9.02 -5.48 -3.60
C GLU A 50 -9.10 -4.63 -2.33
N ASN A 51 -9.30 -5.29 -1.19
CA ASN A 51 -9.26 -4.60 0.10
C ASN A 51 -7.83 -4.53 0.61
N THR A 52 -6.98 -3.85 -0.15
CA THR A 52 -5.58 -3.58 0.19
C THR A 52 -5.22 -2.11 -0.03
N LEU A 53 -4.27 -1.63 0.76
CA LEU A 53 -3.66 -0.31 0.65
C LEU A 53 -2.19 -0.49 0.33
N MET A 54 -1.69 0.27 -0.63
CA MET A 54 -0.26 0.48 -0.82
C MET A 54 0.14 1.75 -0.08
N LEU A 55 1.19 1.66 0.72
CA LEU A 55 1.78 2.77 1.45
C LEU A 55 3.20 2.99 0.97
N GLN A 56 3.47 4.21 0.52
CA GLN A 56 4.78 4.61 0.07
C GLN A 56 5.26 5.80 0.88
N ARG A 57 6.46 5.70 1.45
CA ARG A 57 7.03 6.84 2.15
C ARG A 57 7.40 7.94 1.16
N ARG A 58 7.11 9.19 1.52
CA ARG A 58 7.47 10.33 0.67
C ARG A 58 8.99 10.54 0.62
N ILE A 59 9.50 10.82 -0.58
CA ILE A 59 10.92 10.80 -0.97
C ILE A 59 11.81 11.69 -0.10
N SER A 60 11.28 12.76 0.48
CA SER A 60 12.07 13.65 1.35
C SER A 60 12.47 13.02 2.69
N GLN A 61 12.10 11.77 2.96
CA GLN A 61 12.23 11.14 4.27
C GLN A 61 12.73 9.69 4.24
N THR A 62 13.36 9.24 3.15
CA THR A 62 13.83 7.84 3.00
C THR A 62 14.65 7.36 4.20
N SER A 63 14.03 6.59 5.11
CA SER A 63 14.74 5.74 6.05
C SER A 63 14.37 4.30 5.73
N ASN A 64 15.38 3.45 5.57
CA ASN A 64 15.20 2.00 5.39
C ASN A 64 14.76 1.30 6.70
N SER A 65 14.51 2.05 7.77
CA SER A 65 14.15 1.53 9.09
C SER A 65 12.65 1.37 9.31
N ASP A 66 11.81 1.65 8.32
CA ASP A 66 10.36 1.48 8.49
C ASP A 66 10.05 0.00 8.64
N GLY A 67 9.64 -0.40 9.84
CA GLY A 67 9.20 -1.77 10.10
C GLY A 67 7.76 -1.99 9.65
N PRO A 68 7.35 -3.25 9.40
CA PRO A 68 5.97 -3.60 9.07
C PRO A 68 4.94 -3.03 10.07
N GLN A 69 5.33 -2.93 11.34
CA GLN A 69 4.48 -2.38 12.40
C GLN A 69 4.17 -0.89 12.20
N LEU A 70 5.16 -0.09 11.80
CA LEU A 70 4.95 1.35 11.56
C LEU A 70 3.99 1.56 10.39
N ILE A 71 4.14 0.76 9.34
CA ILE A 71 3.27 0.81 8.17
C ILE A 71 1.84 0.41 8.53
N LYS A 72 1.67 -0.64 9.34
CA LYS A 72 0.34 -1.00 9.86
C LYS A 72 -0.29 0.14 10.64
N ILE A 73 0.48 0.83 11.49
CA ILE A 73 -0.01 2.00 12.25
C ILE A 73 -0.39 3.14 11.30
N ALA A 74 0.40 3.41 10.26
CA ALA A 74 0.08 4.44 9.26
C ALA A 74 -1.23 4.12 8.52
N ALA A 75 -1.41 2.87 8.11
CA ALA A 75 -2.64 2.41 7.48
C ALA A 75 -3.83 2.49 8.44
N GLN A 76 -3.64 2.07 9.70
CA GLN A 76 -4.69 2.16 10.72
C GLN A 76 -5.09 3.62 10.97
N THR A 77 -4.13 4.55 11.02
CA THR A 77 -4.40 5.99 11.18
C THR A 77 -5.31 6.53 10.06
N PHE A 78 -5.13 6.05 8.83
CA PHE A 78 -6.01 6.40 7.71
C PHE A 78 -7.41 5.79 7.84
N LEU A 79 -7.50 4.55 8.34
CA LEU A 79 -8.73 3.75 8.38
C LEU A 79 -9.58 3.98 9.64
N ASP A 80 -8.98 4.44 10.75
CA ASP A 80 -9.62 4.66 12.05
C ASP A 80 -10.89 5.53 11.97
N PRO A 81 -10.91 6.67 11.27
CA PRO A 81 -12.07 7.56 11.24
C PRO A 81 -13.35 6.92 10.69
N VAL A 82 -13.20 5.89 9.85
CA VAL A 82 -14.31 5.18 9.20
C VAL A 82 -14.53 3.79 9.81
N GLY A 83 -13.79 3.44 10.87
CA GLY A 83 -13.98 2.20 11.63
C GLY A 83 -13.47 0.95 10.91
N CYS A 84 -12.57 1.10 9.95
CA CYS A 84 -11.92 -0.03 9.28
C CYS A 84 -10.65 -0.46 10.03
N MET A 85 -10.20 -1.69 9.81
CA MET A 85 -9.03 -2.27 10.47
C MET A 85 -7.96 -2.65 9.45
N ALA A 86 -6.71 -2.23 9.70
CA ALA A 86 -5.54 -2.62 8.94
C ALA A 86 -5.07 -4.04 9.35
N GLY A 87 -4.74 -4.84 8.34
CA GLY A 87 -4.12 -6.15 8.48
C GLY A 87 -2.60 -6.06 8.73
N PRO A 88 -1.90 -7.18 8.62
CA PRO A 88 -0.43 -7.19 8.55
C PRO A 88 0.05 -6.39 7.33
N ALA A 89 1.22 -5.76 7.46
CA ALA A 89 1.89 -5.12 6.33
C ALA A 89 3.00 -6.03 5.78
N SER A 90 3.17 -6.06 4.47
CA SER A 90 4.24 -6.75 3.76
C SER A 90 4.96 -5.77 2.83
N MET A 91 6.27 -5.95 2.65
CA MET A 91 7.05 -5.09 1.75
C MET A 91 6.85 -5.57 0.31
N LEU A 92 6.43 -4.69 -0.59
CA LEU A 92 6.36 -4.97 -2.03
C LEU A 92 7.71 -4.67 -2.71
N SER A 93 8.32 -3.55 -2.32
CA SER A 93 9.63 -3.10 -2.78
C SER A 93 10.23 -2.13 -1.75
N ALA A 94 11.49 -1.72 -1.94
CA ALA A 94 12.15 -0.80 -1.01
C ALA A 94 11.31 0.50 -0.83
N GLY A 95 10.85 0.75 0.40
CA GLY A 95 10.04 1.93 0.74
C GLY A 95 8.57 1.85 0.32
N THR A 96 8.12 0.72 -0.26
CA THR A 96 6.74 0.48 -0.66
C THR A 96 6.19 -0.76 0.01
N TRP A 97 5.06 -0.60 0.67
CA TRP A 97 4.44 -1.64 1.46
C TRP A 97 2.98 -1.81 1.06
N GLU A 98 2.45 -3.00 1.32
CA GLU A 98 1.05 -3.32 1.16
C GLU A 98 0.48 -3.81 2.47
N THR A 99 -0.77 -3.47 2.74
CA THR A 99 -1.53 -4.04 3.85
C THR A 99 -2.96 -4.32 3.42
N SER A 100 -3.52 -5.43 3.85
CA SER A 100 -4.96 -5.68 3.69
C SER A 100 -5.75 -4.83 4.68
N PHE A 101 -7.04 -4.65 4.43
CA PHE A 101 -7.94 -4.05 5.39
C PHE A 101 -9.31 -4.73 5.41
N THR A 102 -10.05 -4.52 6.49
CA THR A 102 -11.44 -4.95 6.61
C THR A 102 -12.28 -3.79 7.12
N CYS A 103 -13.46 -3.61 6.53
CA CYS A 103 -14.37 -2.53 6.86
C CYS A 103 -15.73 -3.07 7.28
N PRO A 104 -16.52 -2.30 8.04
CA PRO A 104 -17.95 -2.51 8.16
C PRO A 104 -18.62 -2.60 6.78
N SER A 105 -19.71 -3.37 6.67
CA SER A 105 -20.36 -3.65 5.38
C SER A 105 -20.97 -2.43 4.69
N ASP A 106 -21.23 -1.36 5.46
CA ASP A 106 -21.77 -0.08 4.98
C ASP A 106 -20.69 0.89 4.48
N ILE A 107 -19.40 0.55 4.57
CA ILE A 107 -18.29 1.44 4.24
C ILE A 107 -17.62 1.03 2.93
N ASP A 108 -17.70 1.90 1.93
CA ASP A 108 -16.91 1.83 0.70
C ASP A 108 -15.77 2.86 0.73
N ILE A 109 -14.59 2.41 1.16
CA ILE A 109 -13.37 3.23 1.23
C ILE A 109 -13.02 3.86 -0.13
N ARG A 110 -13.23 3.14 -1.24
CA ARG A 110 -12.88 3.65 -2.58
C ARG A 110 -13.77 4.83 -2.94
N ALA A 111 -15.07 4.69 -2.74
CA ALA A 111 -16.03 5.77 -3.00
C ALA A 111 -15.76 7.00 -2.11
N LEU A 112 -15.54 6.80 -0.80
CA LEU A 112 -15.23 7.88 0.13
C LEU A 112 -13.94 8.60 -0.24
N ALA A 113 -12.88 7.86 -0.57
CA ALA A 113 -11.60 8.44 -0.92
C ALA A 113 -11.66 9.21 -2.24
N GLN A 114 -12.38 8.71 -3.25
CA GLN A 114 -12.59 9.43 -4.51
C GLN A 114 -13.33 10.76 -4.29
N GLN A 115 -14.37 10.77 -3.45
CA GLN A 115 -15.13 11.99 -3.13
C GLN A 115 -14.29 13.02 -2.36
N GLN A 116 -13.36 12.56 -1.53
CA GLN A 116 -12.58 13.42 -0.61
C GLN A 116 -11.11 13.60 -1.05
N ARG A 117 -10.74 13.13 -2.25
CA ARG A 117 -9.34 12.97 -2.70
C ARG A 117 -8.50 14.22 -2.50
N ALA A 118 -9.01 15.40 -2.88
CA ALA A 118 -8.26 16.66 -2.72
C ALA A 118 -7.94 16.98 -1.25
N SER A 119 -8.89 16.75 -0.33
CA SER A 119 -8.70 16.95 1.11
C SER A 119 -7.74 15.91 1.70
N LEU A 120 -7.92 14.65 1.32
CA LEU A 120 -7.07 13.53 1.73
C LEU A 120 -5.62 13.68 1.27
N GLN A 121 -5.40 14.19 0.06
CA GLN A 121 -4.07 14.54 -0.46
C GLN A 121 -3.41 15.68 0.33
N GLY A 122 -4.20 16.56 0.96
CA GLY A 122 -3.73 17.55 1.92
C GLY A 122 -3.33 16.97 3.28
N GLY A 123 -3.77 15.74 3.57
CA GLY A 123 -3.56 15.03 4.82
C GLY A 123 -4.71 15.17 5.83
N ALA A 124 -5.89 15.57 5.36
CA ALA A 124 -7.10 15.50 6.18
C ALA A 124 -7.49 14.03 6.44
N PRO A 125 -8.15 13.73 7.57
CA PRO A 125 -8.71 12.41 7.81
C PRO A 125 -9.88 12.14 6.84
N ILE A 126 -10.12 10.85 6.56
CA ILE A 126 -11.30 10.42 5.81
C ILE A 126 -12.54 10.51 6.69
N HIS A 127 -13.68 10.89 6.11
CA HIS A 127 -14.96 10.95 6.80
C HIS A 127 -16.01 10.06 6.13
N ARG A 128 -17.03 9.67 6.88
CA ARG A 128 -18.21 8.96 6.38
C ARG A 128 -19.19 9.94 5.74
#